data_AF-A0A497QH27-F1
#
_entry.id   AF-A0A497QH27-F1
#
_cell.length_a   1.000
_cell.length_b   1.000
_cell.length_c   1.000
_cell.angle_alpha   90.00
_cell.angle_beta   90.00
_cell.angle_gamma   90.00
#
_symmetry.space_group_name_H-M   'P 1'
#
loop_
_entity.id
_entity.type
_entity.pdbx_description
1 polymer ?
#
loop_
_entity_poly.entity_id
_entity_poly.type
_entity_poly.pdbx_seq_one_letter_code
_entity_poly.pdbx_strand_id
1 'polypeptide(L)'
;MNDGWSEAVYANPTLTFPYGEIGYSLDGLYCVVAVAREKMVKEHFLKIMEFARVNDEITIEIYGGDDCFTTLYHSRDEADFDDLLKKIEDSPEEILQIDFSVDALPEEEVKEALLTVFLQAFTYLSEHNCLSKLPSYK
;
A
#
# COMPACT_ATOMS: atom_id res chain seq x y z
N MET A 1 14.15 17.04 11.71
CA MET A 1 13.97 15.59 11.82
C MET A 1 13.57 15.15 10.43
N ASN A 2 14.22 14.14 9.86
CA ASN A 2 13.83 13.67 8.53
C ASN A 2 12.56 12.86 8.72
N ASP A 3 11.43 13.45 8.32
CA ASP A 3 10.10 12.85 8.38
C ASP A 3 9.94 11.88 7.19
N GLY A 4 10.86 10.93 7.06
CA GLY A 4 10.93 10.04 5.89
C GLY A 4 11.48 8.67 6.24
N TRP A 5 11.13 7.70 5.38
CA TRP A 5 11.55 6.30 5.39
C TRP A 5 12.97 6.09 5.89
N SER A 6 13.12 5.20 6.88
CA SER A 6 14.41 4.77 7.40
C SER A 6 14.55 3.26 7.27
N GLU A 7 15.71 2.79 6.82
CA GLU A 7 16.00 1.36 6.73
C GLU A 7 15.87 0.70 8.12
N ALA A 8 15.07 -0.36 8.20
CA ALA A 8 14.96 -1.14 9.42
C ALA A 8 16.24 -1.95 9.64
N VAL A 9 17.04 -1.56 10.63
CA VAL A 9 18.25 -2.30 11.05
C VAL A 9 17.95 -3.57 11.85
N TYR A 10 16.68 -3.98 11.89
CA TYR A 10 16.16 -5.15 12.61
C TYR A 10 15.29 -5.98 11.67
N ALA A 11 15.20 -7.28 11.93
CA ALA A 11 14.38 -8.17 11.12
C ALA A 11 12.89 -8.00 11.46
N ASN A 12 12.07 -7.77 10.44
CA ASN A 12 10.62 -7.81 10.54
C ASN A 12 10.12 -9.23 10.22
N PRO A 13 9.19 -9.81 11.00
CA PRO A 13 8.47 -10.99 10.56
C PRO A 13 7.59 -10.64 9.35
N THR A 14 7.90 -11.24 8.21
CA THR A 14 7.16 -11.07 6.95
C THR A 14 6.78 -12.40 6.33
N LEU A 15 5.57 -12.44 5.77
CA LEU A 15 5.09 -13.46 4.86
C LEU A 15 5.03 -12.85 3.45
N THR A 16 6.04 -13.14 2.64
CA THR A 16 6.12 -12.68 1.25
C THR A 16 5.47 -13.69 0.30
N PHE A 17 4.72 -13.20 -0.69
CA PHE A 17 4.15 -13.98 -1.78
C PHE A 17 4.39 -13.23 -3.11
N PRO A 18 4.13 -13.83 -4.29
CA PRO A 18 4.60 -13.26 -5.55
C PRO A 18 4.15 -11.84 -5.87
N TYR A 19 3.06 -11.36 -5.27
CA TYR A 19 2.40 -10.09 -5.59
C TYR A 19 2.38 -9.12 -4.41
N GLY A 20 3.06 -9.42 -3.31
CA GLY A 20 2.92 -8.64 -2.09
C GLY A 20 3.51 -9.32 -0.86
N GLU A 21 3.28 -8.70 0.29
CA GLU A 21 3.72 -9.21 1.58
C GLU A 21 2.80 -8.78 2.71
N ILE A 22 2.82 -9.55 3.79
CA ILE A 22 2.16 -9.20 5.05
C ILE A 22 3.23 -9.24 6.12
N GLY A 23 3.37 -8.17 6.89
CA GLY A 23 4.44 -8.05 7.87
C GLY A 23 4.03 -7.28 9.11
N TYR A 24 4.88 -7.37 10.12
CA TYR A 24 4.73 -6.61 11.35
C TYR A 24 6.04 -5.88 11.63
N SER A 25 6.01 -4.55 11.69
CA SER A 25 7.15 -3.70 12.08
C SER A 25 6.95 -3.15 13.49
N LEU A 26 7.85 -2.27 13.94
CA LEU A 26 7.61 -1.49 15.16
C LEU A 26 6.45 -0.50 15.02
N ASP A 27 6.11 -0.13 13.78
CA ASP A 27 5.05 0.82 13.47
C ASP A 27 3.67 0.15 13.37
N GLY A 28 3.64 -1.18 13.23
CA GLY A 28 2.42 -1.98 13.32
C GLY A 28 2.31 -3.09 12.27
N LEU A 29 1.07 -3.56 12.05
CA LEU A 29 0.75 -4.58 11.05
C LEU A 29 0.56 -3.89 9.70
N TYR A 30 1.18 -4.43 8.65
CA TYR A 30 1.04 -3.92 7.29
C TYR A 30 0.82 -5.06 6.28
N CYS A 31 0.15 -4.71 5.20
CA CYS A 31 -0.12 -5.57 4.06
C CYS A 31 0.16 -4.78 2.78
N VAL A 32 1.06 -5.28 1.94
CA VAL A 32 1.46 -4.63 0.69
C VAL A 32 1.02 -5.47 -0.50
N VAL A 33 0.53 -4.80 -1.55
CA VAL A 33 0.28 -5.40 -2.86
C VAL A 33 0.96 -4.60 -3.97
N ALA A 34 1.63 -5.31 -4.87
CA ALA A 34 2.28 -4.75 -6.05
C ALA A 34 1.35 -4.76 -7.27
N VAL A 35 1.25 -3.64 -7.96
CA VAL A 35 0.39 -3.45 -9.14
C VAL A 35 1.17 -2.83 -10.29
N ALA A 36 0.81 -3.18 -11.52
CA ALA A 36 1.38 -2.56 -12.72
C ALA A 36 0.78 -1.17 -12.91
N ARG A 37 1.62 -0.12 -12.87
CA ARG A 37 1.18 1.28 -12.98
C ARG A 37 0.32 1.52 -14.22
N GLU A 38 0.71 0.97 -15.37
CA GLU A 38 0.00 1.12 -16.65
C GLU A 38 -1.43 0.57 -16.66
N LYS A 39 -1.76 -0.34 -15.72
CA LYS A 39 -3.10 -0.92 -15.58
C LYS A 39 -3.94 -0.22 -14.53
N MET A 40 -3.33 0.68 -13.76
CA MET A 40 -4.02 1.41 -12.71
C MET A 40 -4.71 2.63 -13.28
N VAL A 41 -6.03 2.72 -13.08
CA VAL A 41 -6.84 3.87 -13.46
C VAL A 41 -7.52 4.47 -12.24
N LYS A 42 -8.07 5.68 -12.41
CA LYS A 42 -8.78 6.44 -11.38
C LYS A 42 -9.75 5.59 -10.55
N GLU A 43 -10.54 4.76 -11.22
CA GLU A 43 -11.56 3.91 -10.58
C GLU A 43 -10.97 2.88 -9.61
N HIS A 44 -9.80 2.30 -9.92
CA HIS A 44 -9.18 1.30 -9.07
C HIS A 44 -8.74 1.91 -7.74
N PHE A 45 -8.12 3.09 -7.78
CA PHE A 45 -7.73 3.81 -6.57
C PHE A 45 -8.95 4.23 -5.73
N LEU A 46 -10.03 4.72 -6.36
CA LEU A 46 -11.26 5.06 -5.65
C LEU A 46 -11.86 3.85 -4.95
N LYS A 47 -11.85 2.69 -5.63
CA LYS A 47 -12.41 1.46 -5.07
C LYS A 47 -11.59 0.94 -3.89
N ILE A 48 -10.27 1.02 -3.97
CA ILE A 48 -9.37 0.67 -2.87
C ILE A 48 -9.59 1.58 -1.66
N MET A 49 -9.70 2.89 -1.88
CA MET A 49 -9.99 3.84 -0.82
C MET A 49 -11.39 3.61 -0.21
N GLU A 50 -12.38 3.22 -1.01
CA GLU A 50 -13.71 2.84 -0.52
C GLU A 50 -13.64 1.65 0.44
N PHE A 51 -12.80 0.65 0.15
CA PHE A 51 -12.61 -0.49 1.06
C PHE A 51 -12.02 -0.06 2.40
N ALA A 52 -11.01 0.82 2.41
CA ALA A 52 -10.39 1.26 3.66
C ALA A 52 -11.27 2.20 4.51
N ARG A 53 -12.23 2.92 3.90
CA ARG A 53 -13.16 3.80 4.62
C ARG A 53 -14.06 3.11 5.65
N VAL A 54 -14.06 1.78 5.70
CA VAL A 54 -14.80 1.03 6.72
C VAL A 54 -14.19 1.16 8.12
N ASN A 55 -12.92 1.55 8.22
CA ASN A 55 -12.21 1.75 9.48
C ASN A 55 -11.17 2.88 9.35
N ASP A 56 -11.36 3.97 10.09
CA ASP A 56 -10.49 5.16 10.06
C ASP A 56 -9.08 4.92 10.61
N GLU A 57 -8.83 3.78 11.28
CA GLU A 57 -7.50 3.39 11.76
C GLU A 57 -6.62 2.79 10.64
N ILE A 58 -7.21 2.39 9.51
CA ILE A 58 -6.47 1.85 8.37
C ILE A 58 -5.88 3.00 7.56
N THR A 59 -4.56 3.01 7.47
CA THR A 59 -3.80 3.94 6.64
C THR A 59 -3.48 3.29 5.31
N ILE A 60 -3.59 4.06 4.22
CA ILE A 60 -3.14 3.65 2.89
C ILE A 60 -1.95 4.52 2.49
N GLU A 61 -0.89 3.87 2.05
CA GLU A 61 0.23 4.52 1.37
C GLU A 61 0.43 3.93 -0.04
N ILE A 62 0.85 4.77 -0.98
CA ILE A 62 1.20 4.35 -2.34
C ILE A 62 2.59 4.88 -2.66
N TYR A 63 3.51 3.99 -3.00
CA TYR A 63 4.90 4.31 -3.33
C TYR A 63 5.42 3.50 -4.52
N GLY A 64 6.60 3.85 -4.99
CA GLY A 64 7.27 3.21 -6.12
C GLY A 64 7.69 1.77 -5.85
N GLY A 65 7.77 0.98 -6.90
CA GLY A 65 8.32 -0.37 -6.86
C GLY A 65 9.85 -0.39 -6.98
N ASP A 66 10.42 0.58 -7.69
CA ASP A 66 11.87 0.75 -7.83
C ASP A 66 12.42 1.69 -6.75
N ASP A 67 11.69 2.77 -6.43
CA ASP A 67 12.00 3.69 -5.33
C ASP A 67 10.91 3.71 -4.25
N CYS A 68 11.11 2.92 -3.19
CA CYS A 68 10.22 2.91 -2.02
C CYS A 68 10.30 4.18 -1.16
N PHE A 69 11.28 5.05 -1.38
CA PHE A 69 11.38 6.33 -0.66
C PHE A 69 10.49 7.42 -1.28
N THR A 70 9.98 7.20 -2.50
CA THR A 70 9.08 8.12 -3.19
C THR A 70 7.62 7.76 -2.89
N THR A 71 7.08 8.38 -1.83
CA THR A 71 5.65 8.31 -1.50
C THR A 71 4.84 9.19 -2.46
N LEU A 72 3.93 8.56 -3.20
CA LEU A 72 3.01 9.22 -4.14
C LEU A 72 1.72 9.67 -3.44
N TYR A 73 1.27 8.89 -2.46
CA TYR A 73 0.09 9.17 -1.66
C TYR A 73 0.20 8.59 -0.26
N HIS A 74 -0.34 9.31 0.70
CA HIS A 74 -0.49 8.87 2.07
C HIS A 74 -1.85 9.35 2.58
N SER A 75 -2.69 8.45 3.10
CA SER A 75 -4.10 8.75 3.40
C SER A 75 -4.31 9.69 4.58
N ARG A 76 -3.28 9.94 5.39
CA ARG A 76 -3.33 10.94 6.48
C ARG A 76 -3.07 12.36 6.00
N ASP A 77 -2.58 12.53 4.77
CA ASP A 77 -2.33 13.84 4.20
C ASP A 77 -3.62 14.40 3.62
N GLU A 78 -3.82 15.73 3.69
CA GLU A 78 -4.84 16.42 2.90
C GLU A 78 -4.42 16.40 1.42
N ALA A 79 -4.52 15.24 0.78
CA ALA A 79 -4.14 15.04 -0.60
C ALA A 79 -5.38 15.07 -1.51
N ASP A 80 -5.34 15.94 -2.54
CA ASP A 80 -6.30 15.86 -3.64
C ASP A 80 -6.03 14.59 -4.45
N PHE A 81 -7.10 13.90 -4.79
CA PHE A 81 -7.03 12.68 -5.58
C PHE A 81 -6.56 12.96 -7.02
N ASP A 82 -6.88 14.13 -7.57
CA ASP A 82 -6.37 14.50 -8.89
C ASP A 82 -4.84 14.75 -8.84
N ASP A 83 -4.32 15.22 -7.71
CA ASP A 83 -2.87 15.33 -7.50
C ASP A 83 -2.20 13.95 -7.40
N LEU A 84 -2.84 12.97 -6.75
CA LEU A 84 -2.35 11.59 -6.73
C LEU A 84 -2.22 11.03 -8.15
N LEU A 85 -3.27 11.13 -8.96
CA LEU A 85 -3.26 10.60 -10.32
C LEU A 85 -2.17 11.26 -11.16
N LYS A 86 -1.98 12.57 -11.00
CA LYS A 86 -0.91 13.30 -11.66
C LYS A 86 0.48 12.83 -11.22
N LYS A 87 0.70 12.66 -9.91
CA LYS A 87 1.97 12.12 -9.37
C LYS A 87 2.25 10.72 -9.93
N ILE A 88 1.24 9.87 -10.08
CA ILE A 88 1.39 8.54 -10.69
C ILE A 88 1.67 8.63 -12.19
N GLU A 89 1.01 9.54 -12.91
CA GLU A 89 1.23 9.74 -14.35
C GLU A 89 2.65 10.26 -14.64
N ASP A 90 3.13 11.20 -13.83
CA ASP A 90 4.46 11.81 -13.94
C ASP A 90 5.57 10.91 -13.36
N SER A 91 5.21 9.82 -12.66
CA SER A 91 6.16 8.90 -12.02
C SER A 91 6.84 7.98 -13.05
N PRO A 92 8.16 7.76 -12.94
CA PRO A 92 8.88 6.79 -13.78
C PRO A 92 8.60 5.33 -13.39
N GLU A 93 7.85 5.09 -12.30
CA GLU A 93 7.62 3.78 -11.72
C GLU A 93 6.77 2.88 -12.62
N GLU A 94 7.29 1.72 -13.02
CA GLU A 94 6.49 0.71 -13.75
C GLU A 94 5.55 -0.06 -12.82
N ILE A 95 5.96 -0.21 -11.56
CA ILE A 95 5.24 -0.92 -10.51
C ILE A 95 4.93 0.07 -9.40
N LEU A 96 3.70 0.04 -8.90
CA LEU A 96 3.33 0.73 -7.66
C LEU A 96 3.13 -0.31 -6.57
N GLN A 97 3.42 0.07 -5.35
CA GLN A 97 3.08 -0.69 -4.15
C GLN A 97 2.02 0.06 -3.37
N ILE A 98 0.99 -0.67 -2.97
CA ILE A 98 -0.12 -0.15 -2.15
C ILE A 98 -0.01 -0.84 -0.80
N ASP A 99 0.30 -0.04 0.21
CA ASP A 99 0.43 -0.46 1.60
C ASP A 99 -0.86 -0.13 2.34
N PHE A 100 -1.39 -1.12 3.04
CA PHE A 100 -2.44 -0.98 4.02
C PHE A 100 -1.84 -1.27 5.39
N SER A 101 -1.92 -0.32 6.31
CA SER A 101 -1.30 -0.46 7.62
C SER A 101 -2.20 0.05 8.73
N VAL A 102 -1.93 -0.44 9.93
CA VAL A 102 -2.53 0.03 11.19
C VAL A 102 -1.41 0.26 12.19
N ASP A 103 -1.58 1.25 13.06
CA ASP A 103 -0.56 1.62 14.05
C ASP A 103 -0.25 0.47 15.02
N ALA A 104 0.87 0.57 15.73
CA ALA A 104 1.36 -0.43 16.67
C ALA A 104 0.33 -0.77 17.77
N LEU A 105 0.28 -2.04 18.13
CA LEU A 105 -0.67 -2.61 19.11
C LEU A 105 -2.16 -2.38 18.77
N PRO A 106 -2.60 -2.68 17.53
CA PRO A 106 -4.00 -2.53 17.16
C PRO A 106 -4.86 -3.57 17.91
N GLU A 107 -6.12 -3.22 18.19
CA GLU A 107 -7.12 -4.17 18.67
C GLU A 107 -7.30 -5.31 17.65
N GLU A 108 -7.75 -6.48 18.09
CA GLU A 108 -7.83 -7.65 17.21
C GLU A 108 -8.82 -7.41 16.06
N GLU A 109 -9.93 -6.73 16.36
CA GLU A 109 -10.95 -6.29 15.41
C GLU A 109 -10.36 -5.39 14.31
N VAL A 110 -9.37 -4.56 14.64
CA VAL A 110 -8.69 -3.67 13.70
C VAL A 110 -7.75 -4.46 12.79
N LYS A 111 -7.07 -5.49 13.31
CA LYS A 111 -6.26 -6.41 12.49
C LYS A 111 -7.14 -7.20 11.53
N GLU A 112 -8.27 -7.72 11.99
CA GLU A 112 -9.23 -8.43 11.15
C GLU A 112 -9.81 -7.53 10.06
N ALA A 113 -10.10 -6.26 10.39
CA ALA A 113 -10.53 -5.27 9.42
C ALA A 113 -9.45 -5.01 8.37
N LEU A 114 -8.19 -4.82 8.77
CA LEU A 114 -7.06 -4.64 7.85
C LEU A 114 -6.93 -5.81 6.88
N LEU A 115 -6.94 -7.05 7.39
CA LEU A 115 -6.86 -8.24 6.55
C LEU A 115 -8.05 -8.35 5.59
N THR A 116 -9.25 -7.99 6.05
CA THR A 116 -10.46 -7.96 5.21
C THR A 116 -10.32 -6.96 4.07
N VAL A 117 -9.92 -5.72 4.37
CA VAL A 117 -9.70 -4.66 3.37
C VAL A 117 -8.62 -5.08 2.38
N PHE A 118 -7.51 -5.60 2.86
CA PHE A 118 -6.42 -6.11 2.03
C PHE A 118 -6.91 -7.22 1.08
N LEU A 119 -7.66 -8.20 1.58
CA LEU A 119 -8.20 -9.30 0.75
C LEU A 119 -9.21 -8.80 -0.28
N GLN A 120 -10.05 -7.80 0.07
CA GLN A 120 -10.96 -7.16 -0.89
C GLN A 120 -10.20 -6.43 -1.99
N ALA A 121 -9.20 -5.62 -1.63
CA ALA A 121 -8.36 -4.91 -2.58
C ALA A 121 -7.59 -5.90 -3.48
N PHE A 122 -6.96 -6.92 -2.90
CA PHE A 122 -6.24 -7.95 -3.63
C PHE A 122 -7.13 -8.70 -4.62
N THR A 123 -8.32 -9.13 -4.18
CA THR A 123 -9.28 -9.84 -5.04
C THR A 123 -9.72 -8.96 -6.19
N TYR A 124 -10.11 -7.72 -5.90
CA TYR A 124 -10.52 -6.75 -6.92
C TYR A 124 -9.40 -6.49 -7.95
N LEU A 125 -8.17 -6.24 -7.48
CA LEU A 125 -7.01 -6.01 -8.36
C LEU A 125 -6.65 -7.25 -9.19
N SER A 126 -6.83 -8.46 -8.63
CA SER A 126 -6.64 -9.72 -9.35
C SER A 126 -7.67 -9.88 -10.48
N GLU A 127 -8.95 -9.62 -10.21
CA GLU A 127 -10.03 -9.71 -11.21
C GLU A 127 -9.83 -8.73 -12.37
N HIS A 128 -9.21 -7.58 -12.11
CA HIS A 128 -8.90 -6.57 -13.11
C HIS A 128 -7.51 -6.71 -13.74
N ASN A 129 -6.79 -7.80 -13.43
CA ASN A 129 -5.45 -8.10 -13.93
C ASN A 129 -4.40 -7.02 -13.62
N CYS A 130 -4.58 -6.26 -12.54
CA CYS A 130 -3.69 -5.16 -12.14
C CYS A 130 -2.43 -5.65 -11.42
N LEU A 131 -2.45 -6.84 -10.83
CA LEU A 131 -1.34 -7.38 -10.03
C LEU A 131 -0.04 -7.48 -10.84
N SER A 132 1.06 -7.09 -10.20
CA SER A 132 2.42 -7.26 -10.70
C SER A 132 3.27 -8.03 -9.69
N LYS A 133 4.38 -8.60 -10.14
CA LYS A 133 5.29 -9.27 -9.21
C LYS A 133 5.89 -8.24 -8.26
N LEU A 134 5.97 -8.58 -6.98
CA LEU A 134 6.63 -7.74 -5.99
C LEU A 134 8.09 -7.51 -6.44
N PRO A 135 8.56 -6.26 -6.49
CA PRO A 135 9.95 -5.94 -6.79
C PRO A 135 10.89 -6.63 -5.81
N SER A 136 12.07 -7.00 -6.29
CA SER A 136 13.12 -7.56 -5.43
C SER A 136 14.17 -6.48 -5.20
N TYR A 137 14.11 -5.87 -4.03
CA TYR A 137 15.13 -4.94 -3.57
C TYR A 137 16.41 -5.73 -3.28
N LYS A 138 17.53 -5.34 -3.92
CA LYS A 138 18.83 -5.98 -3.79
C LYS A 138 19.73 -5.23 -2.82
#